data_AF-A0A1I1PJY8-F1
#
_entry.id   AF-A0A1I1PJY8-F1
#
_cell.length_a   1.000
_cell.length_b   1.000
_cell.length_c   1.000
_cell.angle_alpha   90.00
_cell.angle_beta   90.00
_cell.angle_gamma   90.00
#
_symmetry.space_group_name_H-M   'P 1'
#
loop_
_entity.id
_entity.type
_entity.pdbx_description
1 polymer ?
#
loop_
_entity_poly.entity_id
_entity_poly.type
_entity_poly.pdbx_seq_one_letter_code
_entity_poly.pdbx_strand_id
1 'polypeptide(L)'
;MKIELFNHKSLTMPVPFFVETNEVALELVDFIAMRDLHPQKIHKLYRKAKTKRLTDILQRVVYFINQLAAQEYEFMDDGRNKKGVGIDYRTANYENNMKPLIDTLRKGELSEESGEFEGAWKEESLEQYVKDWRAFYRYLTYRGIDHNMFMPDTIEKEYKPNQDSNLLSHTSYDNSQTGEEETAIDSRLKAKKENYSEDVISIEQFQKLYKELSEDDEVYAAMAFADITTFLRVSALTNDFPLFQTQLNPKFKPYPVAVRDSKIRSEIYESQYIFYNNKGGTVKKCILTADVHQEIHEKYINSKIVNYAERQSNFEDYYCKKKYAKQRDITKDMRFSWLKRNGTPVTVRDYQRALTRAGEKIGIDMHPHMLRHTGATQVVYEALCSITGNTEFSAVNEMVASDVHKIVQMQLGHKDIETTLLYIRTIEKFTKEAKLTYLINKVMSKGEGEKDLLLNKCFKKGLDAWKKAV
;
A
#
# COMPACT_ATOMS: atom_id res chain seq x y z
N MET A 1 -9.60 -24.00 25.82
CA MET A 1 -10.80 -23.71 26.63
C MET A 1 -11.77 -22.91 25.78
N LYS A 2 -13.00 -23.38 25.57
CA LYS A 2 -14.04 -22.69 24.78
C LYS A 2 -14.81 -21.80 25.75
N ILE A 3 -14.67 -20.49 25.63
CA ILE A 3 -15.50 -19.54 26.41
C ILE A 3 -16.70 -19.22 25.53
N GLU A 4 -17.87 -19.71 25.94
CA GLU A 4 -19.14 -19.38 25.30
C GLU A 4 -19.60 -18.03 25.86
N LEU A 5 -19.31 -16.97 25.11
CA LEU A 5 -19.86 -15.64 25.40
C LEU A 5 -21.34 -15.70 25.05
N PHE A 6 -22.21 -15.53 26.07
CA PHE A 6 -23.63 -15.39 25.86
C PHE A 6 -23.87 -14.23 24.88
N ASN A 7 -24.39 -14.59 23.71
CA ASN A 7 -25.10 -13.73 22.77
C ASN A 7 -24.42 -13.14 21.51
N HIS A 8 -23.25 -13.60 21.04
CA HIS A 8 -22.72 -13.09 19.76
C HIS A 8 -22.09 -14.15 18.84
N LYS A 9 -22.28 -13.95 17.52
CA LYS A 9 -21.69 -14.73 16.41
C LYS A 9 -20.21 -15.04 16.68
N SER A 10 -19.79 -16.26 16.36
CA SER A 10 -18.39 -16.72 16.50
C SER A 10 -17.42 -15.76 15.82
N LEU A 11 -16.77 -14.89 16.60
CA LEU A 11 -15.70 -14.03 16.14
C LEU A 11 -14.40 -14.86 16.12
N THR A 12 -13.86 -15.14 14.94
CA THR A 12 -12.47 -15.60 14.77
C THR A 12 -11.52 -14.44 15.05
N MET A 13 -11.31 -14.12 16.32
CA MET A 13 -10.31 -13.15 16.76
C MET A 13 -9.40 -13.81 17.81
N PRO A 14 -8.12 -13.42 17.91
CA PRO A 14 -7.28 -13.87 19.01
C PRO A 14 -7.91 -13.42 20.33
N VAL A 15 -8.01 -14.34 21.29
CA VAL A 15 -8.52 -14.03 22.63
C VAL A 15 -7.47 -13.18 23.33
N PRO A 16 -7.79 -11.95 23.77
CA PRO A 16 -6.83 -11.12 24.48
C PRO A 16 -6.62 -11.69 25.89
N PHE A 17 -5.36 -11.98 26.21
CA PHE A 17 -4.93 -12.34 27.55
C PHE A 17 -4.03 -11.24 28.09
N PHE A 18 -4.12 -10.96 29.38
CA PHE A 18 -3.06 -10.23 30.07
C PHE A 18 -1.83 -11.14 30.14
N VAL A 19 -0.67 -10.63 29.70
CA VAL A 19 0.57 -11.42 29.66
C VAL A 19 1.01 -11.84 31.07
N GLU A 20 0.70 -11.03 32.07
CA GLU A 20 1.14 -11.23 33.46
C GLU A 20 0.23 -12.16 34.26
N THR A 21 -1.09 -12.04 34.09
CA THR A 21 -2.07 -12.85 34.85
C THR A 21 -2.55 -14.07 34.10
N ASN A 22 -2.29 -14.14 32.77
CA ASN A 22 -2.83 -15.16 31.86
C ASN A 22 -4.38 -15.26 31.90
N GLU A 23 -5.03 -14.21 32.41
CA GLU A 23 -6.48 -14.09 32.46
C GLU A 23 -7.00 -13.42 31.19
N VAL A 24 -8.25 -13.74 30.84
CA VAL A 24 -8.92 -13.14 29.69
C VAL A 24 -9.26 -11.69 30.02
N ALA A 25 -8.77 -10.76 29.20
CA ALA A 25 -9.10 -9.36 29.32
C ALA A 25 -10.53 -9.11 28.80
N LEU A 26 -11.52 -9.29 29.67
CA LEU A 26 -12.95 -9.17 29.33
C LEU A 26 -13.28 -7.79 28.77
N GLU A 27 -12.65 -6.72 29.28
CA GLU A 27 -12.85 -5.35 28.82
C GLU A 27 -12.37 -5.15 27.37
N LEU A 28 -11.28 -5.84 26.98
CA LEU A 28 -10.80 -5.81 25.59
C LEU A 28 -11.73 -6.60 24.66
N VAL A 29 -12.25 -7.73 25.11
CA VAL A 29 -13.23 -8.52 24.34
C VAL A 29 -14.50 -7.69 24.12
N ASP A 30 -15.03 -7.08 25.17
CA ASP A 30 -16.22 -6.24 25.10
C ASP A 30 -15.98 -4.99 24.24
N PHE A 31 -14.80 -4.37 24.31
CA PHE A 31 -14.42 -3.26 23.45
C PHE A 31 -14.50 -3.65 21.97
N ILE A 32 -13.89 -4.78 21.59
CA ILE A 32 -13.89 -5.19 20.17
C ILE A 32 -15.29 -5.61 19.72
N ALA A 33 -16.05 -6.30 20.57
CA ALA A 33 -17.45 -6.64 20.28
C ALA A 33 -18.29 -5.36 20.06
N MET A 34 -18.13 -4.35 20.91
CA MET A 34 -18.79 -3.05 20.76
C MET A 34 -18.31 -2.30 19.53
N ARG A 35 -17.03 -2.41 19.16
CA ARG A 35 -16.48 -1.77 17.96
C ARG A 35 -17.00 -2.40 16.66
N ASP A 36 -17.36 -3.68 16.67
CA ASP A 36 -17.99 -4.37 15.55
C ASP A 36 -19.51 -4.12 15.47
N LEU A 37 -20.21 -4.23 16.61
CA LEU A 37 -21.67 -4.18 16.68
C LEU A 37 -22.23 -2.75 16.74
N HIS A 38 -21.62 -1.90 17.56
CA HIS A 38 -22.14 -0.56 17.87
C HIS A 38 -21.04 0.51 17.90
N PRO A 39 -20.31 0.70 16.79
CA PRO A 39 -19.16 1.62 16.73
C PRO A 39 -19.53 3.07 17.08
N GLN A 40 -20.75 3.49 16.73
CA GLN A 40 -21.25 4.85 16.98
C GLN A 40 -21.45 5.17 18.47
N LYS A 41 -21.60 4.16 19.33
CA LYS A 41 -21.69 4.35 20.79
C LYS A 41 -20.35 4.77 21.40
N ILE A 42 -19.26 4.30 20.81
CA ILE A 42 -17.89 4.69 21.22
C ILE A 42 -17.57 6.08 20.66
N HIS A 43 -17.90 6.30 19.38
CA HIS A 43 -17.68 7.59 18.75
C HIS A 43 -18.61 7.81 17.55
N LYS A 44 -19.22 9.00 17.45
CA LYS A 44 -20.23 9.33 16.42
C LYS A 44 -19.72 9.09 14.99
N LEU A 45 -18.44 9.34 14.73
CA LEU A 45 -17.81 9.20 13.40
C LEU A 45 -17.39 7.77 13.05
N TYR A 46 -17.45 6.82 13.99
CA TYR A 46 -16.97 5.46 13.73
C TYR A 46 -17.96 4.65 12.90
N ARG A 47 -17.47 4.16 11.75
CA ARG A 47 -18.16 3.18 10.90
C ARG A 47 -17.83 1.76 11.32
N LYS A 48 -18.66 0.80 10.91
CA LYS A 48 -18.42 -0.63 11.09
C LYS A 48 -17.05 -1.02 10.51
N ALA A 49 -16.23 -1.64 11.33
CA ALA A 49 -14.87 -2.04 10.95
C ALA A 49 -14.88 -3.40 10.24
N LYS A 50 -13.91 -3.63 9.34
CA LYS A 50 -13.65 -4.97 8.80
C LYS A 50 -12.85 -5.78 9.81
N THR A 51 -12.93 -7.12 9.75
CA THR A 51 -12.21 -8.04 10.65
C THR A 51 -10.73 -7.71 10.79
N LYS A 52 -10.02 -7.47 9.67
CA LYS A 52 -8.61 -7.07 9.72
C LYS A 52 -8.37 -5.82 10.57
N ARG A 53 -9.20 -4.78 10.41
CA ARG A 53 -9.07 -3.54 11.18
C ARG A 53 -9.31 -3.77 12.67
N LEU A 54 -10.24 -4.65 13.03
CA LEU A 54 -10.47 -5.04 14.42
C LEU A 54 -9.25 -5.77 15.01
N THR A 55 -8.64 -6.68 14.24
CA THR A 55 -7.40 -7.35 14.65
C THR A 55 -6.25 -6.35 14.83
N ASP A 56 -6.07 -5.41 13.89
CA ASP A 56 -5.03 -4.38 13.97
C ASP A 56 -5.24 -3.48 15.22
N ILE A 57 -6.49 -3.05 15.49
CA ILE A 57 -6.84 -2.28 16.70
C ILE A 57 -6.48 -3.06 17.96
N LEU A 58 -6.89 -4.33 18.03
CA LEU A 58 -6.65 -5.18 19.19
C LEU A 58 -5.16 -5.34 19.47
N GLN A 59 -4.35 -5.60 18.44
CA GLN A 59 -2.90 -5.72 18.58
C GLN A 59 -2.26 -4.45 19.14
N ARG A 60 -2.69 -3.27 18.67
CA ARG A 60 -2.15 -1.98 19.12
C ARG A 60 -2.53 -1.64 20.56
N VAL A 61 -3.75 -1.98 20.98
CA VAL A 61 -4.18 -1.76 22.37
C VAL A 61 -3.49 -2.75 23.31
N VAL A 62 -3.36 -4.02 22.93
CA VAL A 62 -2.60 -5.02 23.72
C VAL A 62 -1.14 -4.62 23.84
N TYR A 63 -0.51 -4.15 22.76
CA TYR A 63 0.85 -3.63 22.79
C TYR A 63 1.00 -2.52 23.84
N PHE A 64 0.07 -1.57 23.86
CA PHE A 64 0.09 -0.48 24.82
C PHE A 64 -0.08 -0.92 26.27
N ILE A 65 -1.03 -1.84 26.54
CA ILE A 65 -1.23 -2.38 27.88
C ILE A 65 0.03 -3.10 28.36
N ASN A 66 0.67 -3.89 27.49
CA ASN A 66 1.92 -4.57 27.83
C ASN A 66 3.06 -3.58 28.11
N GLN A 67 3.13 -2.47 27.38
CA GLN A 67 4.12 -1.42 27.62
C GLN A 67 3.88 -0.71 28.96
N LEU A 68 2.63 -0.44 29.33
CA LEU A 68 2.30 0.11 30.64
C LEU A 68 2.63 -0.86 31.78
N ALA A 69 2.41 -2.14 31.56
CA ALA A 69 2.73 -3.18 32.53
C ALA A 69 4.26 -3.31 32.75
N ALA A 70 5.06 -3.07 31.70
CA ALA A 70 6.51 -3.05 31.80
C ALA A 70 7.09 -1.74 32.40
N GLN A 71 6.29 -0.68 32.59
CA GLN A 71 6.80 0.59 33.13
C GLN A 71 7.09 0.49 34.63
N GLU A 72 8.30 0.92 35.01
CA GLU A 72 8.64 1.20 36.40
C GLU A 72 8.11 2.58 36.79
N TYR A 73 7.50 2.69 37.97
CA TYR A 73 7.03 3.96 38.51
C TYR A 73 7.42 4.11 39.97
N GLU A 74 7.69 5.35 40.38
CA GLU A 74 7.91 5.68 41.77
C GLU A 74 6.61 6.20 42.38
N PHE A 75 6.18 5.60 43.48
CA PHE A 75 5.04 6.05 44.26
C PHE A 75 5.41 6.24 45.72
N MET A 76 4.76 7.19 46.37
CA MET A 76 4.92 7.43 47.80
C MET A 76 3.97 6.54 48.58
N ASP A 77 4.51 5.69 49.44
CA ASP A 77 3.76 4.86 50.36
C ASP A 77 4.34 5.05 51.76
N ASP A 78 3.53 5.51 52.70
CA ASP A 78 3.93 5.88 54.07
C ASP A 78 5.15 6.83 54.14
N GLY A 79 5.23 7.82 53.24
CA GLY A 79 6.32 8.81 53.20
C GLY A 79 7.66 8.26 52.73
N ARG A 80 7.69 7.06 52.13
CA ARG A 80 8.87 6.48 51.47
C ARG A 80 8.60 6.28 49.99
N ASN A 81 9.57 6.62 49.15
CA ASN A 81 9.53 6.31 47.72
C ASN A 81 9.71 4.79 47.54
N LYS A 82 8.68 4.13 47.03
CA LYS A 82 8.75 2.74 46.57
C LYS A 82 8.74 2.72 45.05
N LYS A 83 9.51 1.80 44.46
CA LYS A 83 9.47 1.48 43.04
C LYS A 83 8.46 0.37 42.82
N GLY A 84 7.41 0.67 42.05
CA GLY A 84 6.45 -0.29 41.53
C GLY A 84 6.77 -0.64 40.09
N VAL A 85 6.37 -1.83 39.67
CA VAL A 85 6.39 -2.28 38.27
C VAL A 85 4.96 -2.72 37.96
N GLY A 86 4.43 -2.36 36.79
CA GLY A 86 3.07 -2.71 36.40
C GLY A 86 2.08 -1.60 36.67
N ILE A 87 1.90 -0.69 35.70
CA ILE A 87 0.85 0.32 35.76
C ILE A 87 -0.39 -0.26 35.08
N ASP A 88 -1.48 -0.39 35.84
CA ASP A 88 -2.78 -0.73 35.29
C ASP A 88 -3.22 0.36 34.30
N TYR A 89 -3.76 -0.05 33.15
CA TYR A 89 -4.29 0.87 32.15
C TYR A 89 -5.39 1.78 32.71
N ARG A 90 -6.07 1.38 33.80
CA ARG A 90 -7.05 2.24 34.48
C ARG A 90 -6.40 3.38 35.26
N THR A 91 -5.25 3.14 35.89
CA THR A 91 -4.56 4.13 36.72
C THR A 91 -3.59 5.00 35.92
N ALA A 92 -3.19 4.55 34.73
CA ALA A 92 -2.36 5.28 33.78
C ALA A 92 -2.96 6.64 33.38
N ASN A 93 -2.08 7.63 33.20
CA ASN A 93 -2.44 8.98 32.79
C ASN A 93 -1.71 9.42 31.50
N TYR A 94 -2.16 10.52 30.90
CA TYR A 94 -1.60 10.99 29.64
C TYR A 94 -0.17 11.53 29.79
N GLU A 95 0.09 12.40 30.77
CA GLU A 95 1.37 13.11 30.92
C GLU A 95 2.53 12.24 31.40
N ASN A 96 2.27 11.27 32.29
CA ASN A 96 3.31 10.45 32.91
C ASN A 96 3.49 9.10 32.21
N ASN A 97 2.50 8.60 31.47
CA ASN A 97 2.57 7.26 30.87
C ASN A 97 2.51 7.28 29.35
N MET A 98 1.44 7.83 28.78
CA MET A 98 1.23 7.76 27.34
C MET A 98 2.18 8.66 26.56
N LYS A 99 2.36 9.91 26.98
CA LYS A 99 3.25 10.87 26.31
C LYS A 99 4.72 10.46 26.38
N PRO A 100 5.28 10.04 27.54
CA PRO A 100 6.63 9.49 27.58
C PRO A 100 6.79 8.24 26.72
N LEU A 101 5.78 7.35 26.67
CA LEU A 101 5.81 6.20 25.78
C LEU A 101 5.87 6.61 24.30
N ILE A 102 5.06 7.59 23.88
CA ILE A 102 5.11 8.14 22.52
C ILE A 102 6.50 8.71 22.23
N ASP A 103 7.07 9.48 23.14
CA ASP A 103 8.39 10.09 22.98
C ASP A 103 9.52 9.04 22.92
N THR A 104 9.42 7.95 23.69
CA THR A 104 10.37 6.83 23.61
C THR A 104 10.26 6.13 22.27
N LEU A 105 9.05 5.81 21.80
CA LEU A 105 8.85 5.17 20.49
C LEU A 105 9.29 6.06 19.33
N ARG A 106 9.17 7.39 19.49
CA ARG A 106 9.67 8.37 18.54
C ARG A 106 11.18 8.39 18.48
N LYS A 107 11.87 8.35 19.63
CA LYS A 107 13.33 8.42 19.70
C LYS A 107 14.01 7.11 19.28
N GLY A 108 13.34 5.97 19.41
CA GLY A 108 13.96 4.66 19.18
C GLY A 108 14.92 4.26 20.30
N GLU A 109 15.59 3.14 20.14
CA GLU A 109 16.61 2.65 21.08
C GLU A 109 18.01 3.06 20.60
N LEU A 110 18.90 3.44 21.52
CA LEU A 110 20.27 3.75 21.16
C LEU A 110 21.00 2.42 20.90
N SER A 111 21.46 2.21 19.66
CA SER A 111 22.27 1.04 19.34
C SER A 111 23.67 1.20 19.94
N GLU A 112 24.08 0.28 20.81
CA GLU A 112 25.41 0.28 21.43
C GLU A 112 26.52 0.08 20.39
N GLU A 113 26.21 -0.51 19.23
CA GLU A 113 27.18 -0.82 18.17
C GLU A 113 27.37 0.35 17.18
N SER A 114 26.30 1.06 16.82
CA SER A 114 26.35 2.16 15.83
C SER A 114 26.40 3.55 16.46
N GLY A 115 26.04 3.69 17.75
CA GLY A 115 25.88 5.00 18.40
C GLY A 115 24.73 5.83 17.83
N GLU A 116 23.92 5.24 16.94
CA GLU A 116 22.74 5.84 16.32
C GLU A 116 21.46 5.31 16.98
N PHE A 117 20.40 6.11 16.93
CA PHE A 117 19.08 5.68 17.38
C PHE A 117 18.47 4.76 16.32
N GLU A 118 18.43 3.46 16.60
CA GLU A 118 17.81 2.45 15.75
C GLU A 118 16.35 2.22 16.16
N GLY A 119 15.48 2.00 15.18
CA GLY A 119 14.08 1.63 15.42
C GLY A 119 13.10 2.77 15.72
N ALA A 120 13.44 4.04 15.45
CA ALA A 120 12.52 5.16 15.57
C ALA A 120 11.24 4.97 14.73
N TRP A 121 10.08 5.16 15.34
CA TRP A 121 8.79 4.96 14.67
C TRP A 121 8.40 6.16 13.81
N LYS A 122 7.82 5.88 12.63
CA LYS A 122 7.23 6.93 11.77
C LYS A 122 6.00 7.55 12.46
N GLU A 123 5.86 8.87 12.38
CA GLU A 123 4.76 9.63 13.01
C GLU A 123 3.37 9.15 12.55
N GLU A 124 3.21 8.74 11.28
CA GLU A 124 1.93 8.19 10.79
C GLU A 124 1.56 6.88 11.48
N SER A 125 2.56 6.08 11.85
CA SER A 125 2.35 4.83 12.59
C SER A 125 1.95 5.15 14.03
N LEU A 126 2.67 6.07 14.69
CA LEU A 126 2.33 6.51 16.05
C LEU A 126 0.91 7.07 16.11
N GLU A 127 0.49 7.89 15.14
CA GLU A 127 -0.87 8.45 15.09
C GLU A 127 -1.94 7.36 15.06
N GLN A 128 -1.69 6.31 14.29
CA GLN A 128 -2.62 5.21 14.17
C GLN A 128 -2.72 4.41 15.49
N TYR A 129 -1.63 4.27 16.24
CA TYR A 129 -1.65 3.65 17.57
C TYR A 129 -2.40 4.52 18.58
N VAL A 130 -2.06 5.81 18.67
CA VAL A 130 -2.70 6.77 19.58
C VAL A 130 -4.20 6.88 19.34
N LYS A 131 -4.64 6.88 18.06
CA LYS A 131 -6.08 6.86 17.72
C LYS A 131 -6.79 5.61 18.23
N ASP A 132 -6.14 4.46 18.16
CA ASP A 132 -6.74 3.20 18.62
C ASP A 132 -6.72 3.10 20.15
N TRP A 133 -5.69 3.65 20.82
CA TRP A 133 -5.65 3.79 22.29
C TRP A 133 -6.75 4.73 22.78
N ARG A 134 -6.91 5.90 22.14
CA ARG A 134 -8.00 6.85 22.42
C ARG A 134 -9.37 6.20 22.25
N ALA A 135 -9.54 5.39 21.21
CA ALA A 135 -10.79 4.67 20.97
C ALA A 135 -11.13 3.70 22.11
N PHE A 136 -10.12 3.04 22.68
CA PHE A 136 -10.27 2.15 23.83
C PHE A 136 -10.67 2.93 25.10
N TYR A 137 -10.01 4.05 25.41
CA TYR A 137 -10.39 4.85 26.58
C TYR A 137 -11.75 5.52 26.45
N ARG A 138 -12.12 6.02 25.25
CA ARG A 138 -13.50 6.49 24.97
C ARG A 138 -14.55 5.41 25.25
N TYR A 139 -14.21 4.15 24.98
CA TYR A 139 -15.07 3.02 25.32
C TYR A 139 -15.18 2.78 26.83
N LEU A 140 -14.07 2.87 27.58
CA LEU A 140 -14.10 2.76 29.05
C LEU A 140 -14.97 3.85 29.67
N THR A 141 -14.83 5.11 29.21
CA THR A 141 -15.69 6.22 29.63
C THR A 141 -17.17 5.92 29.35
N TYR A 142 -17.49 5.41 28.15
CA TYR A 142 -18.86 5.05 27.78
C TYR A 142 -19.47 3.96 28.67
N ARG A 143 -18.65 3.00 29.14
CA ARG A 143 -19.08 1.92 30.04
C ARG A 143 -19.15 2.34 31.51
N GLY A 144 -18.67 3.54 31.85
CA GLY A 144 -18.58 4.01 33.23
C GLY A 144 -17.49 3.29 34.04
N ILE A 145 -16.43 2.82 33.37
CA ILE A 145 -15.27 2.26 34.04
C ILE A 145 -14.32 3.41 34.37
N ASP A 146 -14.00 3.58 35.66
CA ASP A 146 -13.11 4.64 36.11
C ASP A 146 -11.70 4.48 35.51
N HIS A 147 -11.16 5.57 34.95
CA HIS A 147 -9.81 5.63 34.42
C HIS A 147 -9.21 7.04 34.55
N ASN A 148 -7.87 7.13 34.65
CA ASN A 148 -7.13 8.39 34.76
C ASN A 148 -6.58 8.92 33.42
N MET A 149 -6.85 8.20 32.32
CA MET A 149 -6.38 8.57 30.99
C MET A 149 -7.24 9.68 30.36
N PHE A 150 -6.96 10.92 30.71
CA PHE A 150 -7.57 12.11 30.10
C PHE A 150 -6.63 12.67 29.02
N MET A 151 -6.93 12.35 27.76
CA MET A 151 -6.17 12.83 26.61
C MET A 151 -6.65 14.23 26.16
N PRO A 152 -5.80 15.06 25.52
CA PRO A 152 -6.24 16.33 24.94
C PRO A 152 -7.34 16.10 23.91
N ASP A 153 -8.28 17.04 23.79
CA ASP A 153 -9.40 16.92 22.85
C ASP A 153 -8.93 16.91 21.39
N THR A 154 -9.60 16.13 20.56
CA THR A 154 -9.37 16.10 19.11
C THR A 154 -9.95 17.37 18.47
N ILE A 155 -9.26 17.92 17.47
CA ILE A 155 -9.76 19.07 16.72
C ILE A 155 -10.62 18.55 15.57
N GLU A 156 -11.88 18.95 15.53
CA GLU A 156 -12.74 18.71 14.37
C GLU A 156 -12.25 19.57 13.20
N LYS A 157 -11.83 18.92 12.12
CA LYS A 157 -11.48 19.57 10.86
C LYS A 157 -12.52 19.22 9.81
N GLU A 158 -13.14 20.25 9.24
CA GLU A 158 -13.88 20.09 8.00
C GLU A 158 -12.90 19.88 6.85
N TYR A 159 -12.89 18.67 6.29
CA TYR A 159 -12.26 18.44 5.00
C TYR A 159 -13.21 18.92 3.92
N LYS A 160 -12.96 20.13 3.42
CA LYS A 160 -13.50 20.54 2.14
C LYS A 160 -12.60 19.93 1.07
N PRO A 161 -13.08 19.03 0.19
CA PRO A 161 -12.30 18.62 -0.97
C PRO A 161 -11.90 19.89 -1.72
N ASN A 162 -10.61 20.04 -2.00
CA ASN A 162 -10.06 21.27 -2.56
C ASN A 162 -10.82 21.62 -3.85
N GLN A 163 -11.62 22.68 -3.85
CA GLN A 163 -12.57 22.97 -4.94
C GLN A 163 -11.87 23.23 -6.28
N ASP A 164 -10.61 23.69 -6.23
CA ASP A 164 -9.76 23.95 -7.39
C ASP A 164 -9.20 22.67 -8.03
N SER A 165 -9.21 21.54 -7.31
CA SER A 165 -8.69 20.26 -7.82
C SER A 165 -9.70 19.47 -8.66
N ASN A 166 -10.96 19.94 -8.74
CA ASN A 166 -12.06 19.20 -9.34
C ASN A 166 -12.86 20.16 -10.24
N LEU A 167 -12.61 20.13 -11.55
CA LEU A 167 -13.24 21.04 -12.55
C LEU A 167 -14.79 21.01 -12.56
N LEU A 168 -15.41 20.00 -11.94
CA LEU A 168 -16.87 19.88 -11.76
C LEU A 168 -17.35 20.35 -10.37
N SER A 169 -16.49 20.99 -9.56
CA SER A 169 -16.78 21.42 -8.19
C SER A 169 -17.97 22.37 -8.07
N HIS A 170 -18.25 23.16 -9.12
CA HIS A 170 -19.45 24.01 -9.21
C HIS A 170 -20.77 23.22 -9.26
N THR A 171 -20.74 21.89 -9.46
CA THR A 171 -21.93 21.02 -9.53
C THR A 171 -22.05 20.03 -8.37
N SER A 172 -21.02 19.89 -7.53
CA SER A 172 -21.06 19.00 -6.37
C SER A 172 -21.57 19.75 -5.14
N TYR A 173 -22.85 19.59 -4.82
CA TYR A 173 -23.40 20.00 -3.53
C TYR A 173 -22.64 19.33 -2.38
N ASP A 174 -22.23 20.16 -1.42
CA ASP A 174 -21.75 19.88 -0.06
C ASP A 174 -21.31 18.44 0.25
N ASN A 175 -20.07 18.11 -0.14
CA ASN A 175 -19.37 16.90 0.33
C ASN A 175 -18.32 17.26 1.39
N SER A 176 -18.65 18.18 2.30
CA SER A 176 -17.83 18.41 3.50
C SER A 176 -17.80 17.10 4.32
N GLN A 177 -16.60 16.57 4.54
CA GLN A 177 -16.40 15.46 5.46
C GLN A 177 -15.79 16.01 6.75
N THR A 178 -16.55 15.98 7.84
CA THR A 178 -16.01 16.26 9.16
C THR A 178 -15.09 15.10 9.56
N GLY A 179 -13.81 15.40 9.76
CA GLY A 179 -12.83 14.48 10.29
C GLY A 179 -12.23 15.01 11.59
N GLU A 180 -11.56 14.14 12.32
CA GLU A 180 -10.84 14.51 13.55
C GLU A 180 -9.34 14.47 13.30
N GLU A 181 -8.66 15.55 13.65
CA GLU A 181 -7.22 15.57 13.78
C GLU A 181 -6.82 15.19 15.21
N GLU A 182 -5.84 14.29 15.31
CA GLU A 182 -5.27 13.85 16.58
C GLU A 182 -4.30 14.90 17.10
N THR A 183 -4.60 15.50 18.26
CA THR A 183 -3.82 16.57 18.89
C THR A 183 -2.66 16.05 19.73
N ALA A 184 -2.69 14.77 20.09
CA ALA A 184 -1.59 14.15 20.83
C ALA A 184 -0.31 13.98 19.97
N ILE A 185 -0.40 14.16 18.65
CA ILE A 185 0.75 14.12 17.74
C ILE A 185 0.81 15.42 16.94
N ASP A 186 1.95 16.11 16.99
CA ASP A 186 2.13 17.34 16.23
C ASP A 186 2.15 17.04 14.72
N SER A 187 1.14 17.56 14.03
CA SER A 187 1.02 17.51 12.56
C SER A 187 2.25 18.04 11.82
N ARG A 188 3.06 18.90 12.43
CA ARG A 188 4.30 19.45 11.85
C ARG A 188 5.42 18.43 11.75
N LEU A 189 5.42 17.43 12.63
CA LEU A 189 6.44 16.37 12.64
C LEU A 189 6.16 15.30 11.58
N LYS A 190 4.98 15.30 10.97
CA LYS A 190 4.63 14.36 9.91
C LYS A 190 5.42 14.67 8.65
N ALA A 191 6.17 13.69 8.17
CA ALA A 191 6.88 13.79 6.91
C ALA A 191 5.85 13.84 5.77
N LYS A 192 5.64 15.03 5.18
CA LYS A 192 4.80 15.12 3.99
C LYS A 192 5.54 14.46 2.84
N LYS A 193 4.90 13.48 2.21
CA LYS A 193 5.44 12.86 1.00
C LYS A 193 5.36 13.86 -0.16
N GLU A 194 6.50 14.41 -0.55
CA GLU A 194 6.55 15.43 -1.61
C GLU A 194 6.63 14.83 -3.02
N ASN A 195 7.18 13.62 -3.14
CA ASN A 195 7.37 12.90 -4.39
C ASN A 195 7.51 11.37 -4.14
N TYR A 196 7.66 10.60 -5.21
CA TYR A 196 7.86 9.15 -5.22
C TYR A 196 9.28 8.74 -5.63
N SER A 197 10.28 9.64 -5.54
CA SER A 197 11.62 9.35 -6.10
C SER A 197 12.30 8.12 -5.51
N GLU A 198 12.01 7.81 -4.24
CA GLU A 198 12.56 6.64 -3.54
C GLU A 198 11.81 5.34 -3.85
N ASP A 199 10.58 5.44 -4.38
CA ASP A 199 9.71 4.29 -4.65
C ASP A 199 9.63 3.93 -6.14
N VAL A 200 10.36 4.64 -7.00
CA VAL A 200 10.38 4.42 -8.45
C VAL A 200 11.71 3.76 -8.83
N ILE A 201 11.63 2.54 -9.34
CA ILE A 201 12.77 1.84 -9.93
C ILE A 201 12.92 2.17 -11.40
N SER A 202 14.12 1.93 -11.92
CA SER A 202 14.41 2.10 -13.33
C SER A 202 13.92 0.93 -14.20
N ILE A 203 13.70 1.12 -15.50
CA ILE A 203 13.33 0.02 -16.42
C ILE A 203 14.45 -1.00 -16.56
N GLU A 204 15.72 -0.59 -16.53
CA GLU A 204 16.84 -1.54 -16.44
C GLU A 204 16.81 -2.37 -15.16
N GLN A 205 16.50 -1.74 -14.01
CA GLN A 205 16.30 -2.46 -12.75
C GLN A 205 15.08 -3.38 -12.82
N PHE A 206 14.00 -2.95 -13.46
CA PHE A 206 12.82 -3.78 -13.70
C PHE A 206 13.15 -4.99 -14.58
N GLN A 207 13.97 -4.84 -15.62
CA GLN A 207 14.40 -5.97 -16.46
C GLN A 207 15.23 -6.98 -15.67
N LYS A 208 16.14 -6.51 -14.80
CA LYS A 208 16.90 -7.38 -13.89
C LYS A 208 15.96 -8.09 -12.91
N LEU A 209 15.03 -7.36 -12.30
CA LEU A 209 14.01 -7.90 -11.40
C LEU A 209 13.15 -8.96 -12.12
N TYR A 210 12.71 -8.68 -13.34
CA TYR A 210 11.91 -9.57 -14.16
C TYR A 210 12.63 -10.89 -14.42
N LYS A 211 13.93 -10.82 -14.72
CA LYS A 211 14.76 -12.02 -14.89
C LYS A 211 14.82 -12.85 -13.61
N GLU A 212 15.12 -12.23 -12.47
CA GLU A 212 15.17 -12.92 -11.16
C GLU A 212 13.83 -13.56 -10.77
N LEU A 213 12.71 -12.89 -11.06
CA LEU A 213 11.38 -13.43 -10.84
C LEU A 213 11.08 -14.62 -11.74
N SER A 214 11.50 -14.55 -13.01
CA SER A 214 11.32 -15.64 -13.98
C SER A 214 12.11 -16.88 -13.60
N GLU A 215 13.26 -16.72 -12.94
CA GLU A 215 14.07 -17.82 -12.41
C GLU A 215 13.40 -18.53 -11.22
N ASP A 216 12.66 -17.79 -10.36
CA ASP A 216 11.85 -18.39 -9.28
C ASP A 216 10.61 -19.11 -9.85
N ASP A 217 9.74 -18.37 -10.54
CA ASP A 217 8.60 -18.91 -11.30
C ASP A 217 8.09 -17.86 -12.29
N GLU A 218 7.91 -18.25 -13.56
CA GLU A 218 7.39 -17.39 -14.64
C GLU A 218 6.06 -16.69 -14.29
N VAL A 219 5.25 -17.27 -13.40
CA VAL A 219 4.02 -16.63 -12.92
C VAL A 219 4.31 -15.29 -12.24
N TYR A 220 5.39 -15.18 -11.46
CA TYR A 220 5.74 -13.95 -10.76
C TYR A 220 6.25 -12.88 -11.71
N ALA A 221 7.01 -13.27 -12.75
CA ALA A 221 7.45 -12.36 -13.80
C ALA A 221 6.24 -11.81 -14.59
N ALA A 222 5.29 -12.68 -14.96
CA ALA A 222 4.05 -12.26 -15.61
C ALA A 222 3.18 -11.35 -14.73
N MET A 223 3.09 -11.65 -13.43
CA MET A 223 2.40 -10.78 -12.47
C MET A 223 3.08 -9.41 -12.37
N ALA A 224 4.42 -9.34 -12.28
CA ALA A 224 5.15 -8.07 -12.22
C ALA A 224 4.96 -7.23 -13.49
N PHE A 225 4.93 -7.86 -14.66
CA PHE A 225 4.64 -7.19 -15.92
C PHE A 225 3.19 -6.70 -16.00
N ALA A 226 2.23 -7.47 -15.49
CA ALA A 226 0.85 -7.00 -15.36
C ALA A 226 0.73 -5.84 -14.35
N ASP A 227 1.47 -5.88 -13.24
CA ASP A 227 1.47 -4.85 -12.19
C ASP A 227 1.94 -3.49 -12.73
N ILE A 228 3.11 -3.47 -13.39
CA ILE A 228 3.70 -2.25 -13.94
C ILE A 228 2.90 -1.66 -15.10
N THR A 229 2.07 -2.44 -15.80
CA THR A 229 1.31 -1.96 -16.97
C THR A 229 -0.14 -1.60 -16.65
N THR A 230 -0.78 -2.36 -15.75
CA THR A 230 -2.18 -2.12 -15.35
C THR A 230 -2.33 -1.25 -14.11
N PHE A 231 -1.23 -1.04 -13.36
CA PHE A 231 -1.19 -0.29 -12.11
C PHE A 231 -2.14 -0.82 -11.04
N LEU A 232 -2.54 -2.09 -11.15
CA LEU A 232 -3.42 -2.71 -10.18
C LEU A 232 -2.75 -2.76 -8.81
N ARG A 233 -3.53 -2.65 -7.74
CA ARG A 233 -2.98 -2.96 -6.41
C ARG A 233 -2.73 -4.46 -6.34
N VAL A 234 -1.71 -4.89 -5.62
CA VAL A 234 -1.37 -6.32 -5.43
C VAL A 234 -2.58 -7.21 -5.10
N SER A 235 -3.52 -6.73 -4.28
CA SER A 235 -4.74 -7.46 -3.95
C SER A 235 -5.67 -7.65 -5.16
N ALA A 236 -5.82 -6.62 -5.99
CA ALA A 236 -6.63 -6.66 -7.20
C ALA A 236 -5.92 -7.48 -8.29
N LEU A 237 -4.60 -7.33 -8.42
CA LEU A 237 -3.79 -8.14 -9.33
C LEU A 237 -3.93 -9.63 -9.02
N THR A 238 -3.80 -10.01 -7.75
CA THR A 238 -3.83 -11.43 -7.35
C THR A 238 -5.23 -12.04 -7.48
N ASN A 239 -6.28 -11.31 -7.08
CA ASN A 239 -7.62 -11.88 -6.93
C ASN A 239 -8.58 -11.59 -8.10
N ASP A 240 -8.45 -10.42 -8.74
CA ASP A 240 -9.45 -9.93 -9.69
C ASP A 240 -8.95 -9.95 -11.15
N PHE A 241 -7.64 -10.08 -11.40
CA PHE A 241 -7.08 -10.06 -12.75
C PHE A 241 -7.60 -11.26 -13.57
N PRO A 242 -8.29 -11.07 -14.69
CA PRO A 242 -8.86 -12.18 -15.47
C PRO A 242 -7.89 -12.72 -16.52
N LEU A 243 -7.83 -14.05 -16.67
CA LEU A 243 -7.27 -14.73 -17.86
C LEU A 243 -8.34 -15.37 -18.74
N PHE A 244 -9.52 -15.54 -18.16
CA PHE A 244 -10.73 -16.11 -18.74
C PHE A 244 -11.93 -15.34 -18.17
N GLN A 245 -13.13 -15.71 -18.60
CA GLN A 245 -14.36 -15.09 -18.11
C GLN A 245 -14.53 -15.35 -16.62
N THR A 246 -14.74 -14.29 -15.85
CA THR A 246 -15.02 -14.38 -14.41
C THR A 246 -16.36 -13.73 -14.10
N GLN A 247 -16.88 -13.93 -12.88
CA GLN A 247 -18.12 -13.26 -12.45
C GLN A 247 -18.00 -11.73 -12.53
N LEU A 248 -16.83 -11.18 -12.22
CA LEU A 248 -16.55 -9.75 -12.30
C LEU A 248 -16.32 -9.29 -13.74
N ASN A 249 -15.81 -10.18 -14.60
CA ASN A 249 -15.45 -9.91 -15.99
C ASN A 249 -16.10 -10.93 -16.95
N PRO A 250 -17.45 -10.93 -17.08
CA PRO A 250 -18.15 -11.97 -17.85
C PRO A 250 -17.89 -11.88 -19.35
N LYS A 251 -17.59 -10.68 -19.87
CA LYS A 251 -17.30 -10.42 -21.28
C LYS A 251 -15.82 -10.52 -21.62
N PHE A 252 -14.96 -10.92 -20.68
CA PHE A 252 -13.53 -10.99 -20.92
C PHE A 252 -13.20 -12.07 -21.94
N LYS A 253 -12.45 -11.73 -22.98
CA LYS A 253 -11.99 -12.67 -24.00
C LYS A 253 -10.52 -12.97 -23.77
N PRO A 254 -10.09 -14.24 -23.76
CA PRO A 254 -8.67 -14.59 -23.82
C PRO A 254 -8.03 -14.07 -25.12
N TYR A 255 -6.72 -13.79 -25.09
CA TYR A 255 -6.01 -13.15 -26.21
C TYR A 255 -6.28 -13.78 -27.59
N PRO A 256 -6.19 -15.12 -27.80
CA PRO A 256 -6.45 -15.70 -29.11
C PRO A 256 -7.88 -15.47 -29.60
N VAL A 257 -8.85 -15.44 -28.67
CA VAL A 257 -10.27 -15.21 -28.98
C VAL A 257 -10.49 -13.74 -29.32
N ALA A 258 -9.86 -12.82 -28.57
CA ALA A 258 -9.95 -11.39 -28.83
C ALA A 258 -9.40 -11.03 -30.23
N VAL A 259 -8.22 -11.55 -30.57
CA VAL A 259 -7.60 -11.37 -31.90
C VAL A 259 -8.43 -12.00 -33.02
N ARG A 260 -9.01 -13.18 -32.78
CA ARG A 260 -9.86 -13.85 -33.78
C ARG A 260 -11.15 -13.05 -34.03
N ASP A 261 -11.81 -12.58 -32.99
CA ASP A 261 -13.05 -11.81 -33.11
C ASP A 261 -12.80 -10.46 -33.78
N SER A 262 -11.66 -9.80 -33.49
CA SER A 262 -11.29 -8.55 -34.16
C SER A 262 -11.07 -8.77 -35.66
N LYS A 263 -10.38 -9.86 -36.05
CA LYS A 263 -10.22 -10.26 -37.46
C LYS A 263 -11.56 -10.52 -38.17
N ILE A 264 -12.52 -11.15 -37.48
CA ILE A 264 -13.86 -11.41 -38.04
C ILE A 264 -14.63 -10.11 -38.27
N ARG A 265 -14.45 -9.12 -37.39
CA ARG A 265 -15.12 -7.82 -37.46
C ARG A 265 -14.40 -6.80 -38.34
N SER A 266 -13.25 -7.15 -38.91
CA SER A 266 -12.35 -6.23 -39.62
C SER A 266 -11.91 -5.05 -38.73
N GLU A 267 -11.74 -5.29 -37.43
CA GLU A 267 -11.29 -4.31 -36.42
C GLU A 267 -9.90 -4.69 -35.88
N ILE A 268 -9.10 -3.67 -35.51
CA ILE A 268 -7.82 -3.88 -34.82
C ILE A 268 -8.11 -4.11 -33.34
N TYR A 269 -7.62 -5.22 -32.77
CA TYR A 269 -7.68 -5.44 -31.33
C TYR A 269 -6.63 -4.57 -30.65
N GLU A 270 -7.06 -3.43 -30.08
CA GLU A 270 -6.15 -2.50 -29.40
C GLU A 270 -6.13 -2.73 -27.88
N SER A 271 -7.29 -2.99 -27.27
CA SER A 271 -7.39 -3.14 -25.81
C SER A 271 -8.68 -3.79 -25.35
N GLN A 272 -8.73 -4.16 -24.07
CA GLN A 272 -9.93 -4.64 -23.38
C GLN A 272 -10.00 -4.09 -21.95
N TYR A 273 -11.22 -3.87 -21.44
CA TYR A 273 -11.39 -3.46 -20.06
C TYR A 273 -11.31 -4.65 -19.09
N ILE A 274 -10.68 -4.40 -17.94
CA ILE A 274 -10.69 -5.25 -16.76
C ILE A 274 -11.42 -4.52 -15.64
N PHE A 275 -12.39 -5.19 -15.02
CA PHE A 275 -13.08 -4.76 -13.81
C PHE A 275 -12.43 -5.40 -12.58
N TYR A 276 -12.19 -4.61 -11.54
CA TYR A 276 -11.53 -5.06 -10.30
C TYR A 276 -12.13 -4.39 -9.06
N ASN A 277 -11.94 -5.01 -7.89
CA ASN A 277 -12.41 -4.48 -6.62
C ASN A 277 -11.37 -3.51 -6.01
N ASN A 278 -11.72 -2.24 -5.91
CA ASN A 278 -10.84 -1.22 -5.34
C ASN A 278 -10.90 -1.22 -3.79
N LYS A 279 -9.95 -0.50 -3.15
CA LYS A 279 -9.98 -0.21 -1.71
C LYS A 279 -11.32 0.44 -1.35
N GLY A 280 -12.07 -0.22 -0.46
CA GLY A 280 -13.43 0.18 -0.09
C GLY A 280 -14.53 -0.70 -0.68
N GLY A 281 -14.21 -1.64 -1.58
CA GLY A 281 -15.18 -2.58 -2.17
C GLY A 281 -15.95 -2.04 -3.37
N THR A 282 -15.57 -0.88 -3.89
CA THR A 282 -16.15 -0.35 -5.13
C THR A 282 -15.47 -0.96 -6.35
N VAL A 283 -16.27 -1.33 -7.35
CA VAL A 283 -15.76 -1.85 -8.62
C VAL A 283 -15.22 -0.69 -9.46
N LYS A 284 -14.01 -0.85 -9.99
CA LYS A 284 -13.39 0.07 -10.95
C LYS A 284 -12.99 -0.69 -12.20
N LYS A 285 -12.70 0.04 -13.28
CA LYS A 285 -12.17 -0.51 -14.52
C LYS A 285 -10.76 0.03 -14.80
N CYS A 286 -9.93 -0.79 -15.44
CA CYS A 286 -8.67 -0.39 -16.08
C CYS A 286 -8.59 -0.99 -17.49
N ILE A 287 -7.67 -0.50 -18.29
CA ILE A 287 -7.43 -0.93 -19.67
C ILE A 287 -6.27 -1.95 -19.67
N LEU A 288 -6.47 -3.05 -20.40
CA LEU A 288 -5.43 -4.01 -20.78
C LEU A 288 -5.19 -3.84 -22.27
N THR A 289 -4.00 -3.38 -22.66
CA THR A 289 -3.62 -3.24 -24.08
C THR A 289 -3.35 -4.61 -24.70
N ALA A 290 -3.49 -4.68 -26.03
CA ALA A 290 -3.28 -5.92 -26.78
C ALA A 290 -1.86 -6.47 -26.64
N ASP A 291 -0.85 -5.60 -26.62
CA ASP A 291 0.55 -5.99 -26.46
C ASP A 291 0.79 -6.63 -25.09
N VAL A 292 0.25 -6.04 -24.02
CA VAL A 292 0.37 -6.60 -22.67
C VAL A 292 -0.36 -7.92 -22.56
N HIS A 293 -1.53 -8.02 -23.18
CA HIS A 293 -2.31 -9.24 -23.21
C HIS A 293 -1.60 -10.36 -23.99
N GLN A 294 -0.95 -10.02 -25.10
CA GLN A 294 -0.12 -10.94 -25.89
C GLN A 294 1.05 -11.46 -25.08
N GLU A 295 1.81 -10.56 -24.46
CA GLU A 295 3.00 -10.90 -23.66
C GLU A 295 2.65 -11.84 -22.50
N ILE A 296 1.54 -11.58 -21.78
CA ILE A 296 1.05 -12.48 -20.73
C ILE A 296 0.63 -13.83 -21.31
N HIS A 297 -0.01 -13.83 -22.48
CA HIS A 297 -0.42 -15.06 -23.14
C HIS A 297 0.79 -15.91 -23.56
N GLU A 298 1.81 -15.31 -24.16
CA GLU A 298 2.99 -16.01 -24.65
C GLU A 298 3.91 -16.48 -23.52
N LYS A 299 4.18 -15.61 -22.54
CA LYS A 299 5.16 -15.89 -21.49
C LYS A 299 4.63 -16.68 -20.31
N TYR A 300 3.31 -16.69 -20.09
CA TYR A 300 2.70 -17.41 -18.98
C TYR A 300 1.66 -18.45 -19.41
N ILE A 301 0.68 -18.07 -20.23
CA ILE A 301 -0.38 -19.02 -20.62
C ILE A 301 0.18 -20.14 -21.49
N ASN A 302 0.95 -19.79 -22.52
CA ASN A 302 1.60 -20.69 -23.46
C ASN A 302 3.11 -20.82 -23.20
N SER A 303 3.53 -20.66 -21.94
CA SER A 303 4.94 -20.82 -21.58
C SER A 303 5.52 -22.13 -22.11
N LYS A 304 6.76 -22.07 -22.61
CA LYS A 304 7.53 -23.24 -23.05
C LYS A 304 8.05 -24.09 -21.89
N ILE A 305 8.18 -23.50 -20.69
CA ILE A 305 8.69 -24.21 -19.51
C ILE A 305 7.55 -24.96 -18.85
N VAL A 306 6.51 -24.26 -18.39
CA VAL A 306 5.28 -24.86 -17.86
C VAL A 306 4.09 -23.98 -18.21
N ASN A 307 3.26 -24.46 -19.13
CA ASN A 307 2.05 -23.76 -19.57
C ASN A 307 0.95 -23.77 -18.49
N TYR A 308 -0.08 -22.94 -18.70
CA TYR A 308 -1.18 -22.81 -17.75
C TYR A 308 -2.00 -24.11 -17.62
N ALA A 309 -2.15 -24.89 -18.68
CA ALA A 309 -2.92 -26.14 -18.64
C ALA A 309 -2.26 -27.18 -17.71
N GLU A 310 -0.93 -27.29 -17.72
CA GLU A 310 -0.15 -28.13 -16.80
C GLU A 310 -0.28 -27.64 -15.35
N ARG A 311 -0.19 -26.32 -15.12
CA ARG A 311 -0.41 -25.72 -13.80
C ARG A 311 -1.82 -26.02 -13.28
N GLN A 312 -2.82 -25.93 -14.14
CA GLN A 312 -4.21 -26.24 -13.82
C GLN A 312 -4.41 -27.73 -13.51
N SER A 313 -3.79 -28.62 -14.28
CA SER A 313 -3.77 -30.06 -13.99
C SER A 313 -3.19 -30.35 -12.60
N ASN A 314 -2.04 -29.74 -12.29
CA ASN A 314 -1.43 -29.87 -10.96
C ASN A 314 -2.32 -29.34 -9.82
N PHE A 315 -3.07 -28.28 -10.07
CA PHE A 315 -4.04 -27.74 -9.12
C PHE A 315 -5.16 -28.77 -8.84
N GLU A 316 -5.75 -29.32 -9.89
CA GLU A 316 -6.86 -30.28 -9.80
C GLU A 316 -6.44 -31.61 -9.18
N ASP A 317 -5.23 -32.08 -9.50
CA ASP A 317 -4.74 -33.39 -9.10
C ASP A 317 -4.07 -33.41 -7.73
N TYR A 318 -3.41 -32.32 -7.32
CA TYR A 318 -2.65 -32.28 -6.07
C TYR A 318 -3.20 -31.25 -5.08
N TYR A 319 -3.34 -29.98 -5.49
CA TYR A 319 -3.66 -28.90 -4.56
C TYR A 319 -5.05 -29.07 -3.94
N CYS A 320 -6.07 -29.33 -4.76
CA CYS A 320 -7.47 -29.49 -4.32
C CYS A 320 -7.67 -30.65 -3.32
N LYS A 321 -6.79 -31.66 -3.35
CA LYS A 321 -6.89 -32.82 -2.45
C LYS A 321 -6.37 -32.53 -1.04
N LYS A 322 -5.60 -31.46 -0.84
CA LYS A 322 -4.98 -31.14 0.45
C LYS A 322 -6.01 -30.67 1.49
N LYS A 323 -5.76 -30.98 2.76
CA LYS A 323 -6.66 -30.68 3.88
C LYS A 323 -7.07 -29.20 3.95
N TYR A 324 -6.12 -28.29 3.76
CA TYR A 324 -6.39 -26.85 3.83
C TYR A 324 -7.26 -26.35 2.67
N ALA A 325 -7.20 -26.98 1.49
CA ALA A 325 -8.00 -26.59 0.34
C ALA A 325 -9.47 -26.94 0.59
N LYS A 326 -9.72 -28.12 1.15
CA LYS A 326 -11.05 -28.55 1.61
C LYS A 326 -11.63 -27.65 2.70
N GLN A 327 -10.80 -27.17 3.63
CA GLN A 327 -11.23 -26.24 4.68
C GLN A 327 -11.62 -24.85 4.15
N ARG A 328 -11.20 -24.50 2.93
CA ARG A 328 -11.49 -23.22 2.27
C ARG A 328 -12.50 -23.37 1.12
N ASP A 329 -13.18 -24.52 1.04
CA ASP A 329 -14.12 -24.86 -0.02
C ASP A 329 -13.55 -24.69 -1.43
N ILE A 330 -12.25 -24.93 -1.61
CA ILE A 330 -11.59 -24.86 -2.92
C ILE A 330 -11.91 -26.14 -3.70
N THR A 331 -12.63 -26.00 -4.81
CA THR A 331 -13.03 -27.11 -5.68
C THR A 331 -12.20 -27.15 -6.96
N LYS A 332 -12.22 -28.29 -7.66
CA LYS A 332 -11.52 -28.48 -8.95
C LYS A 332 -12.06 -27.57 -10.05
N ASP A 333 -13.33 -27.19 -9.96
CA ASP A 333 -13.99 -26.32 -10.93
C ASP A 333 -13.57 -24.85 -10.78
N MET A 334 -12.94 -24.49 -9.66
CA MET A 334 -12.38 -23.16 -9.50
C MET A 334 -11.21 -22.96 -10.46
N ARG A 335 -11.18 -21.77 -11.07
CA ARG A 335 -10.12 -21.34 -11.96
C ARG A 335 -9.44 -20.13 -11.35
N PHE A 336 -8.14 -20.25 -11.10
CA PHE A 336 -7.32 -19.15 -10.58
C PHE A 336 -6.46 -18.58 -11.69
N SER A 337 -6.36 -17.26 -11.77
CA SER A 337 -5.54 -16.61 -12.78
C SER A 337 -4.05 -16.94 -12.60
N TRP A 338 -3.57 -16.91 -11.36
CA TRP A 338 -2.15 -17.09 -11.06
C TRP A 338 -1.93 -18.41 -10.32
N LEU A 339 -1.30 -19.37 -10.99
CA LEU A 339 -0.92 -20.67 -10.45
C LEU A 339 0.60 -20.83 -10.51
N LYS A 340 1.21 -21.26 -9.41
CA LYS A 340 2.62 -21.67 -9.38
C LYS A 340 2.82 -22.96 -10.18
N ARG A 341 4.07 -23.32 -10.47
CA ARG A 341 4.44 -24.53 -11.21
C ARG A 341 3.80 -25.80 -10.63
N ASN A 342 3.69 -25.86 -9.30
CA ASN A 342 3.09 -26.97 -8.58
C ASN A 342 1.54 -26.92 -8.46
N GLY A 343 0.87 -26.02 -9.18
CA GLY A 343 -0.59 -25.85 -9.15
C GLY A 343 -1.13 -25.14 -7.91
N THR A 344 -0.29 -24.56 -7.07
CA THR A 344 -0.75 -23.75 -5.93
C THR A 344 -1.17 -22.35 -6.42
N PRO A 345 -2.38 -21.86 -6.09
CA PRO A 345 -2.75 -20.47 -6.33
C PRO A 345 -1.80 -19.50 -5.63
N VAL A 346 -1.37 -18.48 -6.37
CA VAL A 346 -0.51 -17.43 -5.81
C VAL A 346 -1.33 -16.58 -4.84
N THR A 347 -0.78 -16.35 -3.64
CA THR A 347 -1.36 -15.43 -2.67
C THR A 347 -0.65 -14.07 -2.70
N VAL A 348 -1.29 -13.03 -2.16
CA VAL A 348 -0.67 -11.69 -2.02
C VAL A 348 0.68 -11.76 -1.31
N ARG A 349 0.77 -12.57 -0.25
CA ARG A 349 2.02 -12.76 0.51
C ARG A 349 3.09 -13.48 -0.30
N ASP A 350 2.70 -14.44 -1.13
CA ASP A 350 3.65 -15.15 -1.99
C ASP A 350 4.31 -14.21 -3.00
N TYR A 351 3.49 -13.39 -3.67
CA TYR A 351 4.00 -12.42 -4.64
C TYR A 351 4.85 -11.33 -3.98
N GLN A 352 4.43 -10.81 -2.82
CA GLN A 352 5.24 -9.87 -2.02
C GLN A 352 6.61 -10.46 -1.69
N ARG A 353 6.64 -11.69 -1.16
CA ARG A 353 7.90 -12.36 -0.80
C ARG A 353 8.76 -12.71 -2.02
N ALA A 354 8.14 -13.00 -3.17
CA ALA A 354 8.88 -13.21 -4.41
C ALA A 354 9.54 -11.90 -4.86
N LEU A 355 8.82 -10.78 -4.83
CA LEU A 355 9.37 -9.46 -5.13
C LEU A 355 10.49 -9.04 -4.18
N THR A 356 10.31 -9.20 -2.87
CA THR A 356 11.35 -8.85 -1.89
C THR A 356 12.61 -9.67 -2.11
N ARG A 357 12.50 -11.00 -2.26
CA ARG A 357 13.67 -11.87 -2.54
C ARG A 357 14.36 -11.51 -3.86
N ALA A 358 13.60 -11.21 -4.91
CA ALA A 358 14.17 -10.79 -6.19
C ALA A 358 14.83 -9.41 -6.09
N GLY A 359 14.25 -8.49 -5.31
CA GLY A 359 14.79 -7.18 -4.98
C GLY A 359 16.12 -7.26 -4.23
N GLU A 360 16.18 -8.07 -3.17
CA GLU A 360 17.40 -8.30 -2.37
C GLU A 360 18.57 -8.75 -3.25
N LYS A 361 18.33 -9.66 -4.19
CA LYS A 361 19.36 -10.13 -5.14
C LYS A 361 19.90 -9.05 -6.06
N ILE A 362 19.08 -8.05 -6.41
CA ILE A 362 19.50 -6.92 -7.26
C ILE A 362 19.91 -5.69 -6.44
N GLY A 363 19.91 -5.78 -5.11
CA GLY A 363 20.29 -4.72 -4.18
C GLY A 363 19.24 -3.62 -4.02
N ILE A 364 17.94 -3.96 -4.13
CA ILE A 364 16.83 -3.00 -3.99
C ILE A 364 15.80 -3.54 -2.99
N ASP A 365 15.41 -2.74 -2.00
CA ASP A 365 14.29 -3.06 -1.12
C ASP A 365 12.96 -2.91 -1.87
N MET A 366 12.46 -4.03 -2.40
CA MET A 366 11.30 -4.05 -3.30
C MET A 366 9.99 -4.34 -2.57
N HIS A 367 8.97 -3.51 -2.85
CA HIS A 367 7.58 -3.80 -2.51
C HIS A 367 6.63 -3.60 -3.71
N PRO A 368 5.48 -4.30 -3.80
CA PRO A 368 4.60 -4.24 -4.97
C PRO A 368 4.14 -2.83 -5.36
N HIS A 369 4.00 -1.92 -4.38
CA HIS A 369 3.59 -0.55 -4.68
C HIS A 369 4.63 0.23 -5.49
N MET A 370 5.91 -0.16 -5.47
CA MET A 370 6.95 0.47 -6.29
C MET A 370 6.69 0.24 -7.78
N LEU A 371 6.34 -0.99 -8.18
CA LEU A 371 6.03 -1.29 -9.59
C LEU A 371 4.85 -0.48 -10.10
N ARG A 372 3.82 -0.30 -9.27
CA ARG A 372 2.70 0.58 -9.56
C ARG A 372 3.17 2.04 -9.71
N HIS A 373 4.03 2.54 -8.82
CA HIS A 373 4.55 3.90 -8.90
C HIS A 373 5.45 4.11 -10.11
N THR A 374 6.34 3.18 -10.42
CA THR A 374 7.17 3.19 -11.63
C THR A 374 6.29 3.26 -12.87
N GLY A 375 5.36 2.32 -13.05
CA GLY A 375 4.49 2.32 -14.22
C GLY A 375 3.65 3.59 -14.35
N ALA A 376 3.10 4.09 -13.23
CA ALA A 376 2.36 5.35 -13.21
C ALA A 376 3.24 6.53 -13.66
N THR A 377 4.48 6.58 -13.17
CA THR A 377 5.45 7.62 -13.51
C THR A 377 5.78 7.58 -15.00
N GLN A 378 5.89 6.38 -15.58
CA GLN A 378 6.13 6.21 -17.02
C GLN A 378 5.03 6.79 -17.89
N VAL A 379 3.79 6.41 -17.60
CA VAL A 379 2.67 6.90 -18.40
C VAL A 379 2.46 8.40 -18.21
N VAL A 380 2.70 8.94 -17.02
CA VAL A 380 2.69 10.39 -16.77
C VAL A 380 3.80 11.07 -17.58
N TYR A 381 5.01 10.52 -17.62
CA TYR A 381 6.12 11.04 -18.41
C TYR A 381 5.80 11.07 -19.91
N GLU A 382 5.33 9.95 -20.47
CA GLU A 382 4.95 9.86 -21.88
C GLU A 382 3.78 10.78 -22.24
N ALA A 383 2.81 10.93 -21.35
CA ALA A 383 1.71 11.87 -21.52
C ALA A 383 2.22 13.33 -21.53
N LEU A 384 3.14 13.68 -20.63
CA LEU A 384 3.77 15.00 -20.63
C LEU A 384 4.56 15.24 -21.92
N CYS A 385 5.40 14.30 -22.35
CA CYS A 385 6.16 14.39 -23.61
C CYS A 385 5.25 14.61 -24.83
N SER A 386 4.13 13.89 -24.87
CA SER A 386 3.14 13.99 -25.96
C SER A 386 2.46 15.35 -26.01
N ILE A 387 2.19 15.96 -24.85
CA ILE A 387 1.52 17.27 -24.75
C ILE A 387 2.51 18.42 -24.99
N THR A 388 3.72 18.36 -24.43
CA THR A 388 4.72 19.43 -24.52
C THR A 388 5.62 19.34 -25.75
N GLY A 389 5.48 18.29 -26.57
CA GLY A 389 6.31 18.08 -27.77
C GLY A 389 7.79 17.90 -27.46
N ASN A 390 8.12 17.26 -26.33
CA ASN A 390 9.49 17.09 -25.81
C ASN A 390 10.25 18.39 -25.47
N THR A 391 9.54 19.52 -25.30
CA THR A 391 10.15 20.78 -24.85
C THR A 391 10.33 20.80 -23.32
N GLU A 392 11.28 21.61 -22.82
CA GLU A 392 11.77 21.55 -21.43
C GLU A 392 10.63 21.55 -20.38
N PHE A 393 10.66 20.57 -19.47
CA PHE A 393 9.71 20.37 -18.36
C PHE A 393 9.70 21.49 -17.30
N SER A 394 10.38 22.62 -17.52
CA SER A 394 10.48 23.71 -16.55
C SER A 394 9.20 24.54 -16.42
N ALA A 395 8.16 24.23 -17.19
CA ALA A 395 6.88 24.93 -17.17
C ALA A 395 5.69 23.96 -17.25
N VAL A 396 5.63 22.97 -16.35
CA VAL A 396 4.38 22.21 -16.15
C VAL A 396 3.39 23.14 -15.47
N ASN A 397 2.60 23.86 -16.28
CA ASN A 397 1.51 24.69 -15.79
C ASN A 397 0.38 23.78 -15.24
N GLU A 398 -0.43 24.31 -14.32
CA GLU A 398 -1.56 23.58 -13.71
C GLU A 398 -2.51 22.97 -14.76
N MET A 399 -2.68 23.63 -15.91
CA MET A 399 -3.47 23.13 -17.04
C MET A 399 -2.92 21.80 -17.59
N VAL A 400 -1.60 21.72 -17.81
CA VAL A 400 -0.94 20.50 -18.31
C VAL A 400 -1.05 19.38 -17.28
N ALA A 401 -0.87 19.70 -15.99
CA ALA A 401 -1.06 18.74 -14.91
C ALA A 401 -2.50 18.20 -14.85
N SER A 402 -3.49 19.06 -15.07
CA SER A 402 -4.91 18.68 -15.17
C SER A 402 -5.17 17.74 -16.35
N ASP A 403 -4.63 18.03 -17.53
CA ASP A 403 -4.87 17.20 -18.71
C ASP A 403 -4.19 15.83 -18.59
N VAL A 404 -2.97 15.79 -18.07
CA VAL A 404 -2.29 14.53 -17.71
C VAL A 404 -3.09 13.77 -16.65
N HIS A 405 -3.60 14.46 -15.63
CA HIS A 405 -4.46 13.82 -14.64
C HIS A 405 -5.68 13.16 -15.27
N LYS A 406 -6.38 13.81 -16.19
CA LYS A 406 -7.54 13.22 -16.88
C LYS A 406 -7.16 11.99 -17.70
N ILE A 407 -6.03 12.02 -18.40
CA ILE A 407 -5.53 10.89 -19.20
C ILE A 407 -5.27 9.68 -18.30
N VAL A 408 -4.58 9.90 -17.17
CA VAL A 408 -4.10 8.81 -16.31
C VAL A 408 -5.15 8.39 -15.27
N GLN A 409 -6.13 9.25 -14.95
CA GLN A 409 -7.21 8.98 -14.00
C GLN A 409 -8.00 7.72 -14.35
N MET A 410 -8.21 7.46 -15.65
CA MET A 410 -8.90 6.24 -16.11
C MET A 410 -8.17 4.95 -15.71
N GLN A 411 -6.83 4.97 -15.66
CA GLN A 411 -6.01 3.80 -15.35
C GLN A 411 -5.68 3.71 -13.85
N LEU A 412 -5.26 4.81 -13.22
CA LEU A 412 -4.86 4.83 -11.80
C LEU A 412 -6.04 4.88 -10.82
N GLY A 413 -7.18 5.38 -11.28
CA GLY A 413 -8.38 5.57 -10.47
C GLY A 413 -8.20 6.57 -9.34
N HIS A 414 -7.30 7.55 -9.47
CA HIS A 414 -7.11 8.61 -8.49
C HIS A 414 -8.30 9.59 -8.55
N LYS A 415 -8.87 9.88 -7.37
CA LYS A 415 -9.94 10.88 -7.25
C LYS A 415 -9.39 12.30 -7.14
N ASP A 416 -8.12 12.42 -6.75
CA ASP A 416 -7.47 13.67 -6.40
C ASP A 416 -6.27 13.90 -7.33
N ILE A 417 -6.17 15.13 -7.82
CA ILE A 417 -5.06 15.59 -8.66
C ILE A 417 -3.75 15.61 -7.87
N GLU A 418 -3.80 15.85 -6.55
CA GLU A 418 -2.58 15.96 -5.72
C GLU A 418 -1.76 14.68 -5.75
N THR A 419 -2.43 13.51 -5.75
CA THR A 419 -1.76 12.22 -5.90
C THR A 419 -1.06 12.08 -7.26
N THR A 420 -1.56 12.77 -8.29
CA THR A 420 -0.96 12.76 -9.62
C THR A 420 0.18 13.77 -9.73
N LEU A 421 0.05 14.94 -9.07
CA LEU A 421 1.12 15.92 -8.95
C LEU A 421 2.38 15.33 -8.30
N LEU A 422 2.25 14.36 -7.39
CA LEU A 422 3.41 13.65 -6.84
C LEU A 422 4.25 12.94 -7.92
N TYR A 423 3.63 12.35 -8.95
CA TYR A 423 4.39 11.76 -10.07
C TYR A 423 5.06 12.85 -10.92
N ILE A 424 4.37 13.95 -11.18
CA ILE A 424 4.93 15.09 -11.93
C ILE A 424 6.15 15.66 -11.19
N ARG A 425 6.06 15.90 -9.89
CA ARG A 425 7.18 16.34 -9.05
C ARG A 425 8.34 15.35 -9.06
N THR A 426 8.06 14.05 -9.13
CA THR A 426 9.09 13.00 -9.24
C THR A 426 9.85 13.12 -10.57
N ILE A 427 9.13 13.29 -11.68
CA ILE A 427 9.72 13.49 -13.02
C ILE A 427 10.53 14.79 -13.07
N GLU A 428 10.00 15.87 -12.51
CA GLU A 428 10.72 17.14 -12.44
C GLU A 428 12.01 17.03 -11.64
N LYS A 429 11.98 16.34 -10.49
CA LYS A 429 13.17 16.12 -9.64
C LYS A 429 14.24 15.38 -10.43
N PHE A 430 13.91 14.24 -11.05
CA PHE A 430 14.87 13.48 -11.86
C PHE A 430 15.40 14.28 -13.05
N THR A 431 14.53 15.05 -13.71
CA THR A 431 14.94 15.92 -14.84
C THR A 431 15.89 17.02 -14.39
N LYS A 432 15.62 17.66 -13.25
CA LYS A 432 16.46 18.71 -12.65
C LYS A 432 17.81 18.15 -12.22
N GLU A 433 17.83 16.98 -11.59
CA GLU A 433 19.07 16.27 -11.21
C GLU A 433 19.92 15.93 -12.44
N ALA A 434 19.33 15.36 -13.50
CA ALA A 434 20.03 15.05 -14.74
C ALA A 434 20.59 16.31 -15.43
N LYS A 435 19.80 17.41 -15.45
CA LYS A 435 20.24 18.70 -15.99
C LYS A 435 21.38 19.29 -15.15
N LEU A 436 21.32 19.18 -13.83
CA LEU A 436 22.38 19.63 -12.93
C LEU A 436 23.67 18.85 -13.16
N THR A 437 23.62 17.53 -13.23
CA THR A 437 24.79 16.69 -13.55
C THR A 437 25.40 17.08 -14.89
N TYR A 438 24.58 17.34 -15.89
CA TYR A 438 25.05 17.84 -17.19
C TYR A 438 25.74 19.21 -17.09
N LEU A 439 25.13 20.16 -16.39
CA LEU A 439 25.69 21.50 -16.21
C LEU A 439 27.01 21.45 -15.42
N ILE A 440 27.09 20.66 -14.35
CA ILE A 440 28.32 20.44 -13.58
C ILE A 440 29.40 19.89 -14.51
N ASN A 441 29.12 18.81 -15.25
CA ASN A 441 30.07 18.22 -16.18
C ASN A 441 30.51 19.24 -17.25
N LYS A 442 29.60 20.10 -17.72
CA LYS A 442 29.89 21.12 -18.74
C LYS A 442 30.75 22.26 -18.21
N VAL A 443 30.54 22.67 -16.96
CA VAL A 443 31.38 23.67 -16.29
C VAL A 443 32.77 23.09 -16.06
N MET A 444 32.86 21.83 -15.62
CA MET A 444 34.12 21.15 -15.38
C MET A 444 34.89 20.83 -16.67
N SER A 445 34.20 20.71 -17.81
CA SER A 445 34.83 20.45 -19.13
C SER A 445 35.31 21.70 -19.86
N LYS A 446 34.87 22.91 -19.46
CA LYS A 446 35.33 24.17 -20.06
C LYS A 446 36.83 24.45 -19.88
N GLY A 447 37.58 23.58 -19.20
CA GLY A 447 39.04 23.59 -19.14
C GLY A 447 39.77 22.89 -20.30
N GLU A 448 39.11 22.06 -21.12
CA GLU A 448 39.76 21.28 -22.19
C GLU A 448 38.83 21.14 -23.42
N GLY A 449 39.20 21.78 -24.52
CA GLY A 449 38.37 21.98 -25.72
C GLY A 449 37.91 20.73 -26.49
N GLU A 450 38.30 19.51 -26.10
CA GLU A 450 37.85 18.25 -26.72
C GLU A 450 36.64 17.61 -25.99
N LYS A 451 36.28 18.05 -24.78
CA LYS A 451 35.25 17.39 -23.97
C LYS A 451 33.80 17.75 -24.35
N ASP A 452 33.56 18.83 -25.09
CA ASP A 452 32.20 19.27 -25.45
C ASP A 452 31.45 18.28 -26.39
N LEU A 453 32.16 17.53 -27.23
CA LEU A 453 31.55 16.50 -28.10
C LEU A 453 31.18 15.22 -27.33
N LEU A 454 32.01 14.85 -26.33
CA LEU A 454 31.74 13.75 -25.40
C LEU A 454 30.60 14.11 -24.45
N LEU A 455 30.47 15.37 -24.05
CA LEU A 455 29.39 15.84 -23.19
C LEU A 455 28.02 15.86 -23.85
N ASN A 456 27.93 16.20 -25.13
CA ASN A 456 26.68 16.06 -25.88
C ASN A 456 26.28 14.58 -26.02
N LYS A 457 27.25 13.67 -26.17
CA LYS A 457 27.01 12.22 -26.12
C LYS A 457 26.65 11.73 -24.73
N CYS A 458 27.21 12.28 -23.65
CA CYS A 458 26.87 11.92 -22.27
C CYS A 458 25.53 12.51 -21.81
N PHE A 459 25.13 13.68 -22.29
CA PHE A 459 23.79 14.22 -22.08
C PHE A 459 22.76 13.44 -22.87
N LYS A 460 22.99 13.15 -24.15
CA LYS A 460 22.13 12.23 -24.91
C LYS A 460 22.12 10.84 -24.30
N LYS A 461 23.27 10.29 -23.88
CA LYS A 461 23.31 9.02 -23.13
C LYS A 461 22.63 9.11 -21.77
N GLY A 462 22.68 10.24 -21.08
CA GLY A 462 22.04 10.44 -19.78
C GLY A 462 20.53 10.61 -19.93
N LEU A 463 20.08 11.27 -20.99
CA LEU A 463 18.69 11.43 -21.37
C LEU A 463 18.12 10.16 -22.02
N ASP A 464 18.93 9.39 -22.75
CA ASP A 464 18.60 8.08 -23.33
C ASP A 464 18.70 6.97 -22.27
N ALA A 465 19.66 7.05 -21.34
CA ALA A 465 19.70 6.19 -20.15
C ALA A 465 18.55 6.56 -19.23
N TRP A 466 18.17 7.82 -19.15
CA TRP A 466 16.95 8.24 -18.47
C TRP A 466 15.70 7.79 -19.24
N LYS A 467 15.60 7.83 -20.56
CA LYS A 467 14.52 7.18 -21.34
C LYS A 467 14.56 5.65 -21.37
N LYS A 468 15.62 5.05 -20.82
CA LYS A 468 15.78 3.60 -20.60
C LYS A 468 15.69 3.25 -19.11
N ALA A 469 15.66 4.24 -18.23
CA ALA A 469 15.59 4.10 -16.79
C ALA A 469 14.22 4.55 -16.30
N VAL A 470 13.72 5.66 -16.81
CA VAL A 470 12.30 5.90 -17.01
C VAL A 470 11.92 5.08 -18.24
#